data_AF-A0A413IK61-F1
#
_entry.id   AF-A0A413IK61-F1
#
_cell.length_a   1.000
_cell.length_b   1.000
_cell.length_c   1.000
_cell.angle_alpha   90.00
_cell.angle_beta   90.00
_cell.angle_gamma   90.00
#
_symmetry.space_group_name_H-M   'P 1'
#
loop_
_entity.id
_entity.type
_entity.pdbx_description
1 polymer ?
#
loop_
_entity_poly.entity_id
_entity_poly.type
_entity_poly.pdbx_seq_one_letter_code
_entity_poly.pdbx_strand_id
1 'polypeptide(L)'
;MVTSIIKKILLPVIFLLAISHSFCSAQSQNIPPSNILIINSYTSITQWSDNLIAPIYLKYTAHNNNVNIYTEHMNMLTINNDEALKQYKLRFARKYAKLKPQLIILLGTSAWVLLKEDIEKKWKDIPTIICCEKRYIGSKEAYLKKSFIPQNERIPLNSYQGDIPPNHFPSSLLR
;
A
#
# COMPACT_ATOMS: atom_id res chain seq x y z
N MET A 1 -8.22 20.78 65.53
CA MET A 1 -6.85 20.50 65.03
C MET A 1 -6.83 19.45 63.91
N VAL A 2 -7.49 18.30 64.11
CA VAL A 2 -7.58 17.18 63.14
C VAL A 2 -8.16 17.58 61.77
N THR A 3 -9.20 18.40 61.72
CA THR A 3 -9.84 18.87 60.47
C THR A 3 -8.94 19.76 59.60
N SER A 4 -8.00 20.49 60.21
CA SER A 4 -7.03 21.33 59.49
C SER A 4 -5.93 20.48 58.85
N ILE A 5 -5.51 19.40 59.51
CA ILE A 5 -4.53 18.44 59.00
C ILE A 5 -5.12 17.65 57.82
N ILE A 6 -6.38 17.23 57.93
CA ILE A 6 -7.09 16.52 56.84
C ILE A 6 -7.19 17.41 55.59
N LYS A 7 -7.55 18.69 55.72
CA LYS A 7 -7.62 19.62 54.58
C LYS A 7 -6.24 19.86 53.94
N LYS A 8 -5.16 19.92 54.73
CA LYS A 8 -3.78 20.08 54.23
C LYS A 8 -3.27 18.87 53.45
N ILE A 9 -3.80 17.67 53.71
CA ILE A 9 -3.44 16.44 53.00
C ILE A 9 -4.37 16.20 51.80
N LEU A 10 -5.66 16.53 51.91
CA LEU A 10 -6.64 16.30 50.86
C LEU A 10 -6.38 17.18 49.62
N LEU A 11 -6.00 18.45 49.84
CA LEU A 11 -5.76 19.42 48.77
C LEU A 11 -4.61 19.02 47.81
N PRO A 12 -3.41 18.61 48.29
CA PRO A 12 -2.34 18.16 47.40
C PRO A 12 -2.67 16.84 46.69
N VAL A 13 -3.46 15.95 47.30
CA VAL A 13 -3.89 14.69 46.66
C VAL A 13 -4.84 14.99 45.49
N ILE A 14 -5.80 15.90 45.65
CA ILE A 14 -6.69 16.33 44.57
C ILE A 14 -5.88 17.01 43.45
N PHE A 15 -4.87 17.82 43.81
CA PHE A 15 -4.00 18.47 42.84
C PHE A 15 -3.17 17.45 42.04
N LEU A 16 -2.61 16.42 42.70
CA LEU A 16 -1.89 15.33 42.04
C LEU A 16 -2.79 14.50 41.11
N LEU A 17 -4.05 14.28 41.50
CA LEU A 17 -5.05 13.62 40.66
C LEU A 17 -5.43 14.47 39.43
N ALA A 18 -5.56 15.80 39.60
CA ALA A 18 -5.84 16.71 38.48
C ALA A 18 -4.65 16.81 37.50
N ILE A 19 -3.41 16.79 38.01
CA ILE A 19 -2.20 16.78 37.18
C ILE A 19 -2.11 15.46 36.41
N SER A 20 -2.35 14.31 37.05
CA SER A 20 -2.31 13.01 36.37
C SER A 20 -3.40 12.86 35.29
N HIS A 21 -4.60 13.40 35.50
CA HIS A 21 -5.62 13.50 34.44
C HIS A 21 -5.19 14.39 33.26
N SER A 22 -4.50 15.49 33.52
CA SER A 22 -3.96 16.38 32.49
C SER A 22 -2.83 15.74 31.69
N PHE A 23 -1.94 14.98 32.35
CA PHE A 23 -0.87 14.23 31.67
C PHE A 23 -1.38 13.05 30.84
N CYS A 24 -2.41 12.34 31.31
CA CYS A 24 -3.03 11.26 30.54
C CYS A 24 -3.72 11.78 29.26
N SER A 25 -4.33 12.97 29.33
CA SER A 25 -4.99 13.60 28.18
C SER A 25 -4.02 14.26 27.20
N ALA A 26 -2.80 14.61 27.66
CA ALA A 26 -1.74 15.21 26.84
C ALA A 26 -0.86 14.20 26.11
N GLN A 27 -1.10 12.90 26.30
CA GLN A 27 -0.51 11.89 25.42
C GLN A 27 -1.22 11.99 24.07
N SER A 28 -0.67 12.84 23.19
CA SER A 28 -0.89 12.81 21.74
C SER A 28 -1.18 11.38 21.34
N GLN A 29 -2.38 11.11 20.81
CA GLN A 29 -2.73 9.77 20.35
C GLN A 29 -1.63 9.34 19.38
N ASN A 30 -0.70 8.49 19.84
CA ASN A 30 0.35 7.90 19.03
C ASN A 30 -0.33 6.85 18.14
N ILE A 31 -1.18 7.33 17.23
CA ILE A 31 -1.77 6.52 16.18
C ILE A 31 -0.56 6.01 15.39
N PRO A 32 -0.41 4.70 15.17
CA PRO A 32 0.68 4.22 14.33
C PRO A 32 0.46 4.69 12.88
N PRO A 33 1.53 4.99 12.13
CA PRO A 33 1.41 5.44 10.76
C PRO A 33 0.73 4.40 9.88
N SER A 34 -0.13 4.87 8.99
CA SER A 34 -0.77 4.01 8.01
C SER A 34 0.18 3.73 6.85
N ASN A 35 0.32 2.50 6.40
CA ASN A 35 1.25 2.13 5.34
C ASN A 35 0.51 1.92 4.00
N ILE A 36 0.97 2.59 2.95
CA ILE A 36 0.55 2.36 1.57
C ILE A 36 1.71 1.68 0.84
N LEU A 37 1.44 0.56 0.16
CA LEU A 37 2.41 -0.12 -0.70
C LEU A 37 2.02 0.03 -2.16
N ILE A 38 2.84 0.74 -2.92
CA ILE A 38 2.74 0.86 -4.37
C ILE A 38 3.70 -0.13 -5.01
N ILE A 39 3.20 -0.98 -5.91
CA ILE A 39 4.01 -1.92 -6.70
C ILE A 39 3.89 -1.52 -8.17
N ASN A 40 4.97 -0.97 -8.71
CA ASN A 40 5.04 -0.46 -10.06
C ASN A 40 5.76 -1.44 -10.98
N SER A 41 5.06 -1.96 -11.98
CA SER A 41 5.67 -2.83 -13.01
C SER A 41 6.20 -2.09 -14.24
N TYR A 42 5.94 -0.80 -14.35
CA TYR A 42 6.56 0.04 -15.36
C TYR A 42 8.00 0.39 -14.95
N THR A 43 8.81 0.71 -15.95
CA THR A 43 10.15 1.24 -15.69
C THR A 43 10.03 2.62 -15.03
N SER A 44 11.01 2.99 -14.20
CA SER A 44 11.08 4.28 -13.49
C SER A 44 11.22 5.52 -14.40
N ILE A 45 11.13 5.33 -15.72
CA ILE A 45 11.13 6.38 -16.74
C ILE A 45 9.75 6.54 -17.38
N THR A 46 8.75 5.75 -16.96
CA THR A 46 7.40 5.81 -17.52
C THR A 46 6.62 6.91 -16.82
N GLN A 47 6.55 8.07 -17.48
CA GLN A 47 5.89 9.27 -16.97
C GLN A 47 4.43 9.03 -16.55
N TRP A 48 3.72 8.09 -17.18
CA TRP A 48 2.36 7.71 -16.78
C TRP A 48 2.31 7.18 -15.33
N SER A 49 3.26 6.32 -14.95
CA SER A 49 3.31 5.78 -13.59
C SER A 49 3.72 6.85 -12.57
N ASP A 50 4.62 7.76 -12.95
CA ASP A 50 5.04 8.87 -12.07
C ASP A 50 3.91 9.89 -11.87
N ASN A 51 3.14 10.19 -12.91
CA ASN A 51 1.95 11.05 -12.84
C ASN A 51 0.85 10.47 -11.93
N LEU A 52 0.81 9.15 -11.73
CA LEU A 52 -0.08 8.51 -10.77
C LEU A 52 0.48 8.52 -9.35
N ILE A 53 1.79 8.29 -9.19
CA ILE A 53 2.46 8.19 -7.89
C ILE A 53 2.62 9.56 -7.23
N ALA A 54 3.07 10.58 -7.97
CA ALA A 54 3.43 11.88 -7.42
C ALA A 54 2.27 12.58 -6.67
N PRO A 55 1.03 12.61 -7.19
CA PRO A 55 -0.09 13.21 -6.46
C PRO A 55 -0.41 12.49 -5.14
N ILE A 56 -0.19 11.18 -5.05
CA ILE A 56 -0.38 10.41 -3.82
C ILE A 56 0.64 10.86 -2.78
N TYR A 57 1.92 10.93 -3.16
CA TYR A 57 2.96 11.44 -2.27
C TYR A 57 2.64 12.87 -1.82
N LEU A 58 2.35 13.79 -2.75
CA LEU A 58 2.00 15.17 -2.42
C LEU A 58 0.81 15.25 -1.45
N LYS A 59 -0.25 14.47 -1.67
CA LYS A 59 -1.44 14.48 -0.81
C LYS A 59 -1.14 14.02 0.61
N TYR A 60 -0.34 12.97 0.77
CA TYR A 60 -0.11 12.33 2.07
C TYR A 60 1.16 12.80 2.80
N THR A 61 2.16 13.36 2.13
CA THR A 61 3.35 13.91 2.80
C THR A 61 3.21 15.39 3.13
N ALA A 62 2.50 16.18 2.33
CA ALA A 62 2.43 17.64 2.53
C ALA A 62 1.64 18.09 3.77
N HIS A 63 0.76 17.23 4.31
CA HIS A 63 -0.15 17.59 5.40
C HIS A 63 0.25 17.01 6.75
N ASN A 64 1.50 16.55 6.91
CA ASN A 64 1.93 15.75 8.08
C ASN A 64 0.97 14.60 8.37
N ASN A 65 0.39 13.99 7.33
CA ASN A 65 -0.45 12.82 7.53
C ASN A 65 0.46 11.72 8.04
N ASN A 66 -0.02 11.00 9.04
CA ASN A 66 0.67 9.88 9.64
C ASN A 66 0.57 8.66 8.70
N VAL A 67 1.15 8.77 7.50
CA VAL A 67 1.07 7.79 6.41
C VAL A 67 2.45 7.57 5.80
N ASN A 68 2.93 6.33 5.84
CA ASN A 68 4.15 5.92 5.15
C ASN A 68 3.80 5.38 3.76
N ILE A 69 4.48 5.85 2.73
CA ILE A 69 4.32 5.34 1.36
C ILE A 69 5.59 4.60 0.94
N TYR A 70 5.43 3.35 0.56
CA TYR A 70 6.48 2.49 0.02
C TYR A 70 6.24 2.26 -1.47
N THR A 71 7.26 2.46 -2.30
CA THR A 71 7.19 2.13 -3.73
C THR A 71 8.18 1.00 -4.04
N GLU A 72 7.66 -0.11 -4.56
CA GLU A 72 8.43 -1.21 -5.14
C GLU A 72 8.38 -1.11 -6.66
N HIS A 73 9.55 -1.05 -7.31
CA HIS A 73 9.62 -1.11 -8.77
C HIS A 73 10.00 -2.53 -9.21
N MET A 74 9.14 -3.18 -9.98
CA MET A 74 9.46 -4.45 -10.62
C MET A 74 10.34 -4.17 -11.83
N ASN A 75 11.58 -4.68 -11.82
CA ASN A 75 12.42 -4.63 -13.01
C ASN A 75 11.95 -5.67 -14.03
N MET A 76 10.90 -5.32 -14.78
CA MET A 76 10.31 -6.19 -15.81
C MET A 76 11.26 -6.50 -16.97
N LEU A 77 12.32 -5.71 -17.18
CA LEU A 77 13.36 -6.04 -18.14
C LEU A 77 14.07 -7.34 -17.73
N THR A 78 14.39 -7.47 -16.44
CA THR A 78 15.08 -8.66 -15.88
C THR A 78 14.16 -9.83 -15.57
N ILE A 79 12.88 -9.59 -15.29
CA ILE A 79 11.91 -10.65 -15.02
C ILE A 79 11.38 -11.14 -16.38
N ASN A 80 12.05 -12.16 -16.93
CA ASN A 80 11.75 -12.68 -18.28
C ASN A 80 11.47 -14.19 -18.33
N ASN A 81 11.57 -14.87 -17.20
CA ASN A 81 11.31 -16.30 -17.06
C ASN A 81 10.90 -16.61 -15.60
N ASP A 82 10.50 -17.86 -15.35
CA ASP A 82 10.04 -18.30 -14.04
C ASP A 82 11.08 -18.20 -12.94
N GLU A 83 12.36 -18.47 -13.25
CA GLU A 83 13.42 -18.41 -12.25
C GLU A 83 13.68 -16.96 -11.82
N ALA A 84 13.78 -16.03 -12.77
CA ALA A 84 13.92 -14.61 -12.49
C ALA A 84 12.71 -14.07 -11.70
N LEU A 85 11.49 -14.52 -12.04
CA LEU A 85 10.29 -14.19 -11.28
C LEU A 85 10.35 -14.74 -9.85
N LYS A 86 10.79 -15.99 -9.67
CA LYS A 86 10.94 -16.61 -8.35
C LYS A 86 11.95 -15.85 -7.49
N GLN A 87 13.09 -15.47 -8.04
CA GLN A 87 14.10 -14.67 -7.33
C GLN A 87 13.55 -13.28 -6.96
N TYR A 88 12.80 -12.65 -7.86
CA TYR A 88 12.08 -11.42 -7.56
C TYR A 88 11.13 -11.60 -6.37
N LYS A 89 10.26 -12.62 -6.40
CA LYS A 89 9.28 -12.90 -5.35
C LYS A 89 9.92 -13.17 -4.00
N LEU A 90 11.04 -13.92 -3.97
CA LEU A 90 11.79 -14.17 -2.75
C LEU A 90 12.36 -12.87 -2.15
N ARG A 91 12.94 -12.00 -2.98
CA ARG A 91 13.43 -10.69 -2.53
C ARG A 91 12.30 -9.81 -2.03
N PHE A 92 11.20 -9.75 -2.78
CA PHE A 92 10.00 -9.01 -2.42
C PHE A 92 9.45 -9.45 -1.05
N ALA A 93 9.27 -10.75 -0.86
CA ALA A 93 8.78 -11.33 0.38
C ALA A 93 9.68 -11.00 1.59
N ARG A 94 11.01 -11.03 1.40
CA ARG A 94 11.97 -10.64 2.46
C ARG A 94 11.92 -9.15 2.77
N LYS A 95 11.94 -8.30 1.74
CA LYS A 95 11.92 -6.83 1.89
C LYS A 95 10.68 -6.36 2.66
N TYR A 96 9.53 -6.96 2.35
CA TYR A 96 8.24 -6.60 2.95
C TYR A 96 7.76 -7.59 4.02
N ALA A 97 8.67 -8.38 4.61
CA ALA A 97 8.32 -9.42 5.58
C ALA A 97 7.49 -8.86 6.75
N LYS A 98 7.93 -7.73 7.30
CA LYS A 98 7.32 -7.07 8.47
C LYS A 98 6.28 -5.99 8.13
N LEU A 99 6.10 -5.67 6.84
CA LEU A 99 5.18 -4.61 6.43
C LEU A 99 3.73 -5.09 6.54
N LYS A 100 2.88 -4.26 7.16
CA LYS A 100 1.42 -4.39 7.15
C LYS A 100 0.83 -3.17 6.43
N PRO A 101 0.60 -3.25 5.11
CA PRO A 101 -0.06 -2.19 4.37
C PRO A 101 -1.55 -2.15 4.75
N GLN A 102 -2.13 -0.95 4.76
CA GLN A 102 -3.59 -0.75 4.79
C GLN A 102 -4.17 -0.50 3.40
N LEU A 103 -3.30 -0.29 2.39
CA LEU A 103 -3.67 -0.15 0.99
C LEU A 103 -2.53 -0.65 0.12
N ILE A 104 -2.85 -1.43 -0.90
CA ILE A 104 -1.92 -1.83 -1.95
C ILE A 104 -2.37 -1.20 -3.27
N ILE A 105 -1.42 -0.64 -4.03
CA ILE A 105 -1.68 -0.06 -5.35
C ILE A 105 -0.78 -0.77 -6.36
N LEU A 106 -1.38 -1.44 -7.34
CA LEU A 106 -0.67 -2.16 -8.39
C LEU A 106 -0.70 -1.33 -9.67
N LEU A 107 0.47 -0.88 -10.11
CA LEU A 107 0.60 -0.14 -11.37
C LEU A 107 1.12 -1.07 -12.47
N GLY A 108 0.27 -1.28 -13.45
CA GLY A 108 0.53 -2.09 -14.63
C GLY A 108 0.09 -3.54 -14.46
N THR A 109 -0.31 -4.13 -15.59
CA THR A 109 -0.93 -5.45 -15.60
C THR A 109 0.04 -6.56 -15.23
N SER A 110 1.35 -6.36 -15.45
CA SER A 110 2.38 -7.29 -15.02
C SER A 110 2.45 -7.42 -13.49
N ALA A 111 2.34 -6.31 -12.74
CA ALA A 111 2.30 -6.36 -11.27
C ALA A 111 1.13 -7.22 -10.78
N TRP A 112 -0.03 -7.03 -11.38
CA TRP A 112 -1.21 -7.81 -11.08
C TRP A 112 -1.02 -9.30 -11.39
N VAL A 113 -0.75 -9.63 -12.66
CA VAL A 113 -0.74 -11.03 -13.12
C VAL A 113 0.38 -11.84 -12.44
N LEU A 114 1.52 -11.22 -12.13
CA LEU A 114 2.67 -11.93 -11.60
C LEU A 114 2.69 -12.02 -10.07
N LEU A 115 1.96 -11.17 -9.34
CA LEU A 115 2.03 -11.09 -7.86
C LEU A 115 0.70 -11.24 -7.13
N LYS A 116 -0.46 -11.25 -7.79
CA LYS A 116 -1.77 -11.32 -7.10
C LYS A 116 -1.84 -12.43 -6.05
N GLU A 117 -1.37 -13.64 -6.40
CA GLU A 117 -1.43 -14.81 -5.51
C GLU A 117 -0.53 -14.62 -4.27
N ASP A 118 0.66 -14.02 -4.44
CA ASP A 118 1.57 -13.74 -3.33
C ASP A 118 1.01 -12.64 -2.41
N ILE A 119 0.35 -11.64 -3.01
CA ILE A 119 -0.30 -10.54 -2.29
C ILE A 119 -1.49 -11.06 -1.49
N GLU A 120 -2.40 -11.79 -2.12
CA GLU A 120 -3.57 -12.41 -1.48
C GLU A 120 -3.15 -13.34 -0.33
N LYS A 121 -2.10 -14.14 -0.55
CA LYS A 121 -1.55 -15.04 0.47
C LYS A 121 -0.96 -14.29 1.67
N LYS A 122 -0.25 -13.18 1.43
CA LYS A 122 0.48 -12.45 2.48
C LYS A 122 -0.40 -11.43 3.20
N TRP A 123 -1.28 -10.76 2.48
CA TRP A 123 -2.08 -9.62 2.92
C TRP A 123 -3.54 -9.84 2.55
N LYS A 124 -4.10 -10.91 3.11
CA LYS A 124 -5.53 -11.21 2.99
C LYS A 124 -6.37 -10.01 3.46
N ASP A 125 -7.44 -9.72 2.74
CA ASP A 125 -8.43 -8.68 3.05
C ASP A 125 -7.89 -7.23 3.00
N ILE A 126 -6.65 -7.00 2.57
CA ILE A 126 -6.12 -5.65 2.37
C ILE A 126 -6.68 -5.08 1.06
N PRO A 127 -7.32 -3.88 1.09
CA PRO A 127 -7.84 -3.27 -0.12
C PRO A 127 -6.70 -3.04 -1.11
N THR A 128 -6.94 -3.47 -2.35
CA THR A 128 -5.96 -3.36 -3.42
C THR A 128 -6.59 -2.63 -4.61
N ILE A 129 -5.87 -1.65 -5.16
CA ILE A 129 -6.27 -0.89 -6.35
C ILE A 129 -5.38 -1.31 -7.51
N ILE A 130 -5.98 -1.62 -8.66
CA ILE A 130 -5.26 -2.03 -9.86
C ILE A 130 -5.36 -0.92 -10.91
N CYS A 131 -4.26 -0.22 -11.16
CA CYS A 131 -4.16 0.78 -12.21
C CYS A 131 -3.48 0.17 -13.44
N CYS A 132 -4.25 -0.11 -14.48
CA CYS A 132 -3.74 -0.69 -15.73
C CYS A 132 -4.19 0.14 -16.93
N GLU A 133 -3.31 0.33 -17.91
CA GLU A 133 -3.66 0.97 -19.19
C GLU A 133 -4.66 0.12 -19.98
N LYS A 134 -4.50 -1.20 -19.94
CA LYS A 134 -5.32 -2.16 -20.70
C LYS A 134 -6.42 -2.74 -19.81
N ARG A 135 -7.62 -2.91 -20.39
CA ARG A 135 -8.79 -3.53 -19.74
C ARG A 135 -8.85 -5.05 -19.88
N TYR A 136 -7.71 -5.68 -20.16
CA TYR A 136 -7.60 -7.11 -20.32
C TYR A 136 -6.25 -7.60 -19.81
N ILE A 137 -6.21 -8.88 -19.47
CA ILE A 137 -5.02 -9.62 -19.10
C ILE A 137 -4.78 -10.76 -20.10
N GLY A 138 -3.58 -11.34 -20.06
CA GLY A 138 -3.26 -12.58 -20.75
C GLY A 138 -2.68 -13.61 -19.78
N SER A 139 -2.09 -14.67 -20.34
CA SER A 139 -1.37 -15.67 -19.57
C SER A 139 -0.12 -15.08 -18.89
N LYS A 140 0.33 -15.70 -17.81
CA LYS A 140 1.58 -15.36 -17.13
C LYS A 140 2.77 -15.37 -18.10
N GLU A 141 2.81 -16.35 -18.99
CA GLU A 141 3.85 -16.55 -19.98
C GLU A 141 3.95 -15.35 -20.93
N ALA A 142 2.81 -14.73 -21.29
CA ALA A 142 2.81 -13.57 -22.15
C ALA A 142 3.52 -12.37 -21.51
N TYR A 143 3.36 -12.17 -20.20
CA TYR A 143 4.05 -11.10 -19.47
C TYR A 143 5.54 -11.40 -19.27
N LEU A 144 5.91 -12.66 -18.97
CA LEU A 144 7.32 -13.05 -18.81
C LEU A 144 8.08 -12.92 -20.13
N LYS A 145 7.51 -13.43 -21.23
CA LYS A 145 8.12 -13.40 -22.55
C LYS A 145 7.97 -12.05 -23.26
N LYS A 146 7.22 -11.11 -22.69
CA LYS A 146 6.83 -9.84 -23.33
C LYS A 146 6.19 -10.04 -24.70
N SER A 147 5.40 -11.09 -24.85
CA SER A 147 4.76 -11.42 -26.12
C SER A 147 3.47 -10.64 -26.32
N PHE A 148 3.07 -10.49 -27.58
CA PHE A 148 1.75 -10.02 -27.92
C PHE A 148 0.67 -10.96 -27.36
N ILE A 149 -0.46 -10.40 -26.92
CA ILE A 149 -1.63 -11.16 -26.45
C ILE A 149 -2.72 -11.06 -27.53
N PRO A 150 -2.94 -12.15 -28.31
CA PRO A 150 -4.00 -12.25 -29.31
C PRO A 150 -5.38 -11.98 -28.71
N GLN A 151 -6.30 -11.41 -29.51
CA GLN A 151 -7.61 -10.98 -29.00
C GLN A 151 -8.43 -12.13 -28.39
N ASN A 152 -8.35 -13.33 -28.96
CA ASN A 152 -9.01 -14.54 -28.47
C ASN A 152 -8.40 -15.08 -27.16
N GLU A 153 -7.20 -14.64 -26.77
CA GLU A 153 -6.54 -15.01 -25.51
C GLU A 153 -6.67 -13.92 -24.44
N ARG A 154 -7.33 -12.80 -24.76
CA ARG A 154 -7.53 -11.69 -23.82
C ARG A 154 -8.64 -12.05 -22.84
N ILE A 155 -8.29 -12.03 -21.56
CA ILE A 155 -9.24 -12.19 -20.47
C ILE A 155 -9.60 -10.78 -19.98
N PRO A 156 -10.88 -10.35 -20.03
CA PRO A 156 -11.28 -9.04 -19.53
C PRO A 156 -10.86 -8.84 -18.07
N LEU A 157 -10.36 -7.66 -17.71
CA LEU A 157 -9.88 -7.42 -16.33
C LEU A 157 -11.03 -7.50 -15.31
N ASN A 158 -12.25 -7.18 -15.72
CA ASN A 158 -13.45 -7.25 -14.90
C ASN A 158 -14.03 -8.67 -14.75
N SER A 159 -13.54 -9.66 -15.52
CA SER A 159 -13.95 -11.06 -15.33
C SER A 159 -13.20 -11.73 -14.18
N TYR A 160 -12.27 -11.02 -13.53
CA TYR A 160 -11.59 -11.49 -12.33
C TYR A 160 -12.58 -11.56 -11.14
N GLN A 161 -12.68 -12.75 -10.55
CA GLN A 161 -13.51 -13.07 -9.39
C GLN A 161 -12.65 -13.29 -8.15
N GLY A 162 -11.92 -12.27 -7.70
CA GLY A 162 -11.25 -12.31 -6.40
C GLY A 162 -11.58 -11.10 -5.56
N ASP A 163 -11.08 -11.06 -4.33
CA ASP A 163 -11.49 -10.10 -3.30
C ASP A 163 -11.04 -8.65 -3.57
N ILE A 164 -10.37 -8.41 -4.70
CA ILE A 164 -9.77 -7.15 -5.10
C ILE A 164 -10.59 -6.53 -6.25
N PRO A 165 -11.39 -5.47 -6.01
CA PRO A 165 -12.15 -4.81 -7.06
C PRO A 165 -11.20 -3.98 -7.97
N PRO A 166 -11.19 -4.21 -9.30
CA PRO A 166 -10.36 -3.44 -10.21
C PRO A 166 -10.95 -2.04 -10.45
N ASN A 167 -10.42 -1.02 -9.78
CA ASN A 167 -10.75 0.38 -10.09
C ASN A 167 -9.95 0.88 -11.29
N HIS A 168 -10.62 1.08 -12.43
CA HIS A 168 -10.02 1.56 -13.66
C HIS A 168 -9.94 3.09 -13.67
N PHE A 169 -8.73 3.65 -13.69
CA PHE A 169 -8.50 5.05 -14.05
C PHE A 169 -8.12 5.12 -15.53
N PRO A 170 -9.01 5.61 -16.43
CA PRO A 170 -8.67 5.78 -17.82
C PRO A 170 -7.59 6.86 -17.97
N SER A 171 -6.56 6.58 -18.78
CA SER A 171 -5.48 7.52 -19.10
C SER A 171 -5.96 8.83 -19.72
N SER A 172 -7.20 8.89 -20.20
CA SER A 172 -7.84 10.10 -20.73
C SER A 172 -8.22 11.13 -19.66
N LEU A 173 -8.25 10.78 -18.37
CA LEU A 173 -8.55 11.69 -17.26
C LEU A 173 -7.31 12.40 -16.69
N LEU A 174 -6.13 12.15 -17.26
CA LEU A 174 -4.84 12.74 -16.83
C LEU A 174 -4.28 13.73 -17.86
N ARG A 175 -5.15 14.29 -18.71
CA ARG A 175 -4.78 15.28 -19.72
C ARG A 175 -5.14 16.69 -19.25
#